data_AF-A0A6L3SPR4-F1
#
_entry.id   AF-A0A6L3SPR4-F1
#
_cell.length_a   1.000
_cell.length_b   1.000
_cell.length_c   1.000
_cell.angle_alpha   90.00
_cell.angle_beta   90.00
_cell.angle_gamma   90.00
#
_symmetry.space_group_name_H-M   'P 1'
#
loop_
_entity.id
_entity.type
_entity.pdbx_description
1 polymer ?
#
loop_
_entity_poly.entity_id
_entity_poly.type
_entity_poly.pdbx_seq_one_letter_code
_entity_poly.pdbx_strand_id
1 'polypeptide(L)'
;MRGSLPGRSTPTGGRSHDLASNAPRKSGLPALSEVPTKVVTPEVMWAPARIAERDGVTREAVLKLARDYVEDHDLTVERDARGRIATINVVAYDLIRSRVGDPSKAQTRQRPVAPKHLTELNSYDEALRQKTWHEAEKRRLELAELKGALIRKDRLQAAILTCGEEIVRVLDRLPQAANDLSIAVAKDGEHGLRTALKALASRLRADVAAALTNIAAGSPAQDEDGAGGAAGGE
;
A
#
# COMPACT_ATOMS: atom_id res chain seq x y z
N MET A 1 -54.14 15.65 -64.21
CA MET A 1 -52.74 15.74 -64.69
C MET A 1 -51.84 15.14 -63.64
N ARG A 2 -50.93 14.27 -64.07
CA ARG A 2 -50.05 13.41 -63.27
C ARG A 2 -48.83 14.18 -62.72
N GLY A 3 -48.28 13.68 -61.61
CA GLY A 3 -46.88 13.86 -61.21
C GLY A 3 -46.76 14.37 -59.77
N SER A 4 -45.88 13.87 -58.90
CA SER A 4 -44.92 12.77 -58.94
C SER A 4 -44.51 12.52 -57.48
N LEU A 5 -44.32 11.25 -57.13
CA LEU A 5 -44.03 10.73 -55.79
C LEU A 5 -42.53 10.92 -55.37
N PRO A 6 -42.13 10.58 -54.12
CA PRO A 6 -41.11 11.24 -53.33
C PRO A 6 -39.71 10.61 -53.38
N GLY A 7 -38.69 11.41 -53.03
CA GLY A 7 -37.30 10.97 -52.87
C GLY A 7 -37.06 10.28 -51.53
N ARG A 8 -36.95 8.95 -51.56
CA ARG A 8 -36.26 8.13 -50.55
C ARG A 8 -34.74 8.30 -50.72
N SER A 9 -34.04 8.74 -49.67
CA SER A 9 -32.59 8.54 -49.56
C SER A 9 -32.33 7.33 -48.65
N THR A 10 -31.50 6.43 -49.16
CA THR A 10 -31.10 5.17 -48.55
C THR A 10 -29.93 5.37 -47.57
N PRO A 11 -29.82 4.51 -46.54
CA PRO A 11 -28.70 4.53 -45.61
C PRO A 11 -27.46 3.84 -46.23
N THR A 12 -26.33 4.55 -46.24
CA THR A 12 -25.02 4.01 -46.60
C THR A 12 -24.54 3.03 -45.55
N GLY A 13 -24.24 1.81 -45.99
CA GLY A 13 -23.82 0.71 -45.14
C GLY A 13 -22.36 0.76 -44.69
N GLY A 14 -22.10 -0.06 -43.67
CA GLY A 14 -20.98 -0.98 -43.65
C GLY A 14 -19.64 -0.43 -43.18
N ARG A 15 -19.27 -0.79 -41.94
CA ARG A 15 -17.94 -1.31 -41.60
C ARG A 15 -17.99 -2.04 -40.26
N SER A 16 -18.33 -3.32 -40.35
CA SER A 16 -17.94 -4.34 -39.38
C SER A 16 -16.42 -4.50 -39.42
N HIS A 17 -15.74 -4.09 -38.36
CA HIS A 17 -14.39 -4.59 -38.07
C HIS A 17 -14.54 -5.75 -37.09
N ASP A 18 -14.74 -6.95 -37.65
CA ASP A 18 -14.35 -8.19 -37.00
C ASP A 18 -12.82 -8.23 -36.97
N LEU A 19 -12.24 -8.06 -35.79
CA LEU A 19 -10.87 -8.45 -35.50
C LEU A 19 -10.92 -9.72 -34.65
N ALA A 20 -10.87 -10.85 -35.36
CA ALA A 20 -10.43 -12.14 -34.85
C ALA A 20 -9.15 -11.95 -34.01
N SER A 21 -9.10 -12.42 -32.77
CA SER A 21 -8.63 -13.77 -32.43
C SER A 21 -7.39 -14.17 -33.23
N ASN A 22 -6.19 -14.09 -32.62
CA ASN A 22 -5.30 -15.25 -32.42
C ASN A 22 -3.98 -14.85 -31.71
N ALA A 23 -3.46 -15.79 -30.93
CA ALA A 23 -2.08 -15.96 -30.45
C ALA A 23 -1.67 -15.31 -29.10
N PRO A 24 -0.63 -15.86 -28.43
CA PRO A 24 -0.72 -17.08 -27.64
C PRO A 24 -0.29 -16.87 -26.18
N ARG A 25 -0.81 -17.72 -25.27
CA ARG A 25 -0.37 -17.84 -23.87
C ARG A 25 1.10 -18.30 -23.84
N LYS A 26 2.03 -17.38 -23.63
CA LYS A 26 3.42 -17.68 -23.26
C LYS A 26 3.50 -17.78 -21.74
N SER A 27 3.47 -19.01 -21.25
CA SER A 27 4.09 -19.40 -20.00
C SER A 27 5.56 -18.99 -20.04
N GLY A 28 5.95 -18.13 -19.12
CA GLY A 28 7.31 -17.63 -18.99
C GLY A 28 7.54 -17.18 -17.55
N LEU A 29 7.63 -18.16 -16.66
CA LEU A 29 8.28 -18.00 -15.36
C LEU A 29 9.66 -17.37 -15.61
N PRO A 30 9.99 -16.19 -15.06
CA PRO A 30 11.38 -15.78 -15.01
C PRO A 30 12.08 -16.73 -14.04
N ALA A 31 12.99 -17.52 -14.60
CA ALA A 31 13.99 -18.26 -13.87
C ALA A 31 14.69 -17.32 -12.87
N LEU A 32 14.82 -17.78 -11.63
CA LEU A 32 15.71 -17.22 -10.63
C LEU A 32 17.14 -17.29 -11.17
N SER A 33 17.56 -16.25 -11.89
CA SER A 33 18.95 -16.05 -12.22
C SER A 33 19.67 -15.64 -10.94
N GLU A 34 20.54 -16.53 -10.48
CA GLU A 34 21.54 -16.32 -9.44
C GLU A 34 22.21 -14.97 -9.66
N VAL A 35 22.07 -14.06 -8.68
CA VAL A 35 22.88 -12.85 -8.60
C VAL A 35 24.25 -13.29 -8.09
N PRO A 36 25.35 -13.16 -8.85
CA PRO A 36 26.67 -13.33 -8.28
C PRO A 36 26.90 -12.17 -7.31
N THR A 37 26.72 -12.41 -6.01
CA THR A 37 27.11 -11.51 -4.93
C THR A 37 28.63 -11.51 -4.80
N LYS A 38 29.32 -10.97 -5.81
CA LYS A 38 30.62 -10.34 -5.56
C LYS A 38 30.31 -8.95 -5.01
N VAL A 39 29.99 -8.90 -3.72
CA VAL A 39 29.82 -7.65 -3.00
C VAL A 39 31.17 -6.95 -3.05
N VAL A 40 31.32 -5.99 -3.96
CA VAL A 40 32.44 -5.05 -3.96
C VAL A 40 32.16 -4.09 -2.81
N THR A 41 32.48 -4.51 -1.60
CA THR A 41 32.62 -3.58 -0.48
C THR A 41 33.76 -2.63 -0.84
N PRO A 42 33.63 -1.31 -0.60
CA PRO A 42 34.76 -0.41 -0.75
C PRO A 42 35.90 -0.96 0.11
N GLU A 43 37.04 -1.31 -0.50
CA GLU A 43 38.18 -1.89 0.20
C GLU A 43 38.81 -0.81 1.08
N VAL A 44 38.28 -0.66 2.29
CA VAL A 44 38.82 0.23 3.30
C VAL A 44 39.99 -0.52 3.96
N MET A 45 41.17 -0.37 3.36
CA MET A 45 42.43 -0.97 3.80
C MET A 45 43.04 -0.15 4.92
N TRP A 46 43.11 -0.69 6.15
CA TRP A 46 43.75 0.00 7.29
C TRP A 46 45.00 -0.72 7.76
N ALA A 47 45.94 0.06 8.29
CA ALA A 47 47.08 -0.48 9.00
C ALA A 47 46.62 -1.17 10.32
N PRO A 48 47.21 -2.31 10.70
CA PRO A 48 46.85 -3.05 11.92
C PRO A 48 46.91 -2.21 13.20
N ALA A 49 47.81 -1.21 13.26
CA ALA A 49 47.92 -0.31 14.41
C ALA A 49 46.65 0.53 14.63
N ARG A 50 46.00 0.96 13.55
CA ARG A 50 44.76 1.77 13.61
C ARG A 50 43.57 0.93 14.05
N ILE A 51 43.51 -0.33 13.60
CA ILE A 51 42.48 -1.29 14.03
C ILE A 51 42.65 -1.61 15.52
N ALA A 52 43.90 -1.81 15.96
CA ALA A 52 44.24 -2.05 17.36
C ALA A 52 43.80 -0.91 18.28
N GLU A 53 44.04 0.34 17.87
CA GLU A 53 43.62 1.54 18.61
C GLU A 53 42.10 1.65 18.71
N ARG A 54 41.36 1.42 17.60
CA ARG A 54 39.89 1.41 17.58
C ARG A 54 39.31 0.38 18.54
N ASP A 55 39.88 -0.83 18.53
CA ASP A 55 39.33 -1.99 19.23
C ASP A 55 39.88 -2.15 20.65
N GLY A 56 40.82 -1.29 21.07
CA GLY A 56 41.46 -1.36 22.38
C GLY A 56 42.28 -2.64 22.63
N VAL A 57 42.82 -3.23 21.56
CA VAL A 57 43.64 -4.45 21.60
C VAL A 57 45.08 -4.14 21.19
N THR A 58 46.02 -5.05 21.50
CA THR A 58 47.41 -4.87 21.06
C THR A 58 47.55 -5.14 19.56
N ARG A 59 48.46 -4.42 18.90
CA ARG A 59 48.77 -4.61 17.47
C ARG A 59 49.13 -6.06 17.12
N GLU A 60 49.86 -6.73 18.01
CA GLU A 60 50.28 -8.13 17.83
C GLU A 60 49.09 -9.09 17.85
N ALA A 61 48.06 -8.83 18.67
CA ALA A 61 46.84 -9.63 18.71
C ALA A 61 46.06 -9.53 17.40
N VAL A 62 45.95 -8.32 16.82
CA VAL A 62 45.33 -8.10 15.50
C VAL A 62 46.11 -8.83 14.41
N LEU A 63 47.45 -8.76 14.43
CA LEU A 63 48.28 -9.44 13.44
C LEU A 63 48.21 -10.96 13.54
N LYS A 64 48.05 -11.52 14.75
CA LYS A 64 47.86 -12.95 14.94
C LYS A 64 46.52 -13.39 14.34
N LEU A 65 45.41 -12.76 14.73
CA LEU A 65 44.08 -13.07 14.20
C LEU A 65 44.00 -12.88 12.69
N ALA A 66 44.63 -11.84 12.16
CA ALA A 66 44.65 -11.61 10.72
C ALA A 66 45.40 -12.72 9.95
N ARG A 67 46.45 -13.33 10.53
CA ARG A 67 47.12 -14.48 9.90
C ARG A 67 46.21 -15.70 9.89
N ASP A 68 45.60 -16.00 11.03
CA ASP A 68 44.66 -17.13 11.17
C ASP A 68 43.50 -16.95 10.16
N TYR A 69 42.96 -15.74 10.01
CA TYR A 69 41.87 -15.46 9.05
C TYR A 69 42.29 -15.45 7.58
N VAL A 70 43.56 -15.16 7.26
CA VAL A 70 44.08 -15.30 5.90
C VAL A 70 44.19 -16.78 5.54
N GLU A 71 44.56 -17.64 6.49
CA GLU A 71 44.70 -19.08 6.28
C GLU A 71 43.32 -19.78 6.23
N ASP A 72 42.41 -19.45 7.15
CA ASP A 72 41.15 -20.18 7.33
C ASP A 72 39.94 -19.59 6.57
N HIS A 73 39.96 -18.28 6.27
CA HIS A 73 38.77 -17.53 5.84
C HIS A 73 39.01 -16.60 4.64
N ASP A 74 40.15 -16.74 3.94
CA ASP A 74 40.51 -16.01 2.72
C ASP A 74 40.40 -14.47 2.88
N LEU A 75 40.90 -13.95 4.01
CA LEU A 75 40.92 -12.51 4.26
C LEU A 75 41.89 -11.78 3.30
N THR A 76 41.36 -10.83 2.53
CA THR A 76 42.17 -9.97 1.66
C THR A 76 43.08 -9.05 2.48
N VAL A 77 44.40 -9.21 2.30
CA VAL A 77 45.44 -8.40 2.95
C VAL A 77 46.49 -7.96 1.94
N GLU A 78 47.02 -6.75 2.12
CA GLU A 78 48.18 -6.26 1.37
C GLU A 78 49.46 -6.57 2.15
N ARG A 79 50.47 -7.11 1.47
CA ARG A 79 51.76 -7.44 2.08
C ARG A 79 52.84 -6.48 1.60
N ASP A 80 53.66 -6.03 2.54
CA ASP A 80 54.86 -5.23 2.29
C ASP A 80 55.89 -6.05 1.48
N ALA A 81 56.91 -5.39 0.91
CA ALA A 81 58.00 -6.00 0.14
C ALA A 81 58.78 -7.09 0.89
N ARG A 82 58.58 -7.20 2.21
CA ARG A 82 59.15 -8.24 3.09
C ARG A 82 58.15 -9.34 3.47
N GLY A 83 57.01 -9.43 2.80
CA GLY A 83 55.98 -10.46 3.00
C GLY A 83 55.12 -10.32 4.26
N ARG A 84 55.23 -9.20 4.99
CA ARG A 84 54.46 -8.92 6.22
C ARG A 84 53.15 -8.20 5.88
N ILE A 85 52.09 -8.46 6.64
CA ILE A 85 50.78 -7.80 6.49
C ILE A 85 50.92 -6.30 6.80
N ALA A 86 50.72 -5.47 5.78
CA ALA A 86 50.84 -4.01 5.84
C ALA A 86 49.47 -3.36 6.08
N THR A 87 48.48 -3.77 5.29
CA THR A 87 47.10 -3.27 5.38
C THR A 87 46.12 -4.44 5.33
N ILE A 88 45.00 -4.28 6.03
CA ILE A 88 43.94 -5.28 6.18
C ILE A 88 42.63 -4.65 5.74
N ASN A 89 41.82 -5.37 4.97
CA ASN A 89 40.45 -4.96 4.68
C ASN A 89 39.63 -5.03 5.99
N VAL A 90 39.31 -3.86 6.54
CA VAL A 90 38.64 -3.75 7.85
C VAL A 90 37.26 -4.38 7.82
N VAL A 91 36.54 -4.22 6.70
CA VAL A 91 35.17 -4.71 6.58
C VAL A 91 35.14 -6.23 6.58
N ALA A 92 36.05 -6.86 5.83
CA ALA A 92 36.18 -8.32 5.80
C ALA A 92 36.69 -8.86 7.14
N TYR A 93 37.64 -8.18 7.77
CA TYR A 93 38.15 -8.54 9.09
C TYR A 93 37.04 -8.51 10.17
N ASP A 94 36.25 -7.44 10.21
CA ASP A 94 35.15 -7.29 11.18
C ASP A 94 34.05 -8.33 10.96
N LEU A 95 33.74 -8.65 9.69
CA LEU A 95 32.77 -9.68 9.32
C LEU A 95 33.21 -11.06 9.84
N ILE A 96 34.45 -11.47 9.55
CA ILE A 96 34.98 -12.77 9.98
C ILE A 96 35.07 -12.84 11.51
N ARG A 97 35.53 -11.76 12.15
CA ARG A 97 35.61 -11.67 13.61
C ARG A 97 34.24 -11.79 14.28
N SER A 98 33.19 -11.21 13.71
CA SER A 98 31.83 -11.34 14.24
C SER A 98 31.25 -12.75 14.13
N ARG A 99 31.72 -13.54 13.15
CA ARG A 99 31.23 -14.89 12.85
C ARG A 99 31.99 -15.98 13.61
N VAL A 100 33.30 -15.79 13.82
CA VAL A 100 34.23 -16.80 14.35
C VAL A 100 34.70 -16.45 15.76
N GLY A 101 34.47 -15.21 16.21
CA GLY A 101 34.83 -14.75 17.54
C GLY A 101 34.07 -15.52 18.64
N ASP A 102 34.84 -16.16 19.52
CA ASP A 102 34.33 -16.91 20.67
C ASP A 102 33.47 -15.99 21.59
N PRO A 103 32.15 -16.22 21.68
CA PRO A 103 31.21 -15.31 22.36
C PRO A 103 31.52 -15.13 23.85
N SER A 104 32.28 -16.06 24.44
CA SER A 104 32.66 -16.05 25.86
C SER A 104 33.74 -15.01 26.22
N LYS A 105 34.52 -14.50 25.26
CA LYS A 105 35.55 -13.47 25.52
C LYS A 105 35.13 -12.04 25.14
N ALA A 106 33.97 -11.86 24.52
CA ALA A 106 33.48 -10.55 24.07
C ALA A 106 32.74 -9.73 25.16
N GLN A 107 32.43 -10.33 26.32
CA GLN A 107 31.60 -9.69 27.35
C GLN A 107 32.34 -8.77 28.33
N THR A 108 33.68 -8.79 28.42
CA THR A 108 34.35 -8.12 29.56
C THR A 108 34.64 -6.64 29.35
N ARG A 109 34.41 -6.03 28.18
CA ARG A 109 34.62 -4.58 27.99
C ARG A 109 33.66 -3.96 26.97
N GLN A 110 32.41 -3.72 27.36
CA GLN A 110 31.54 -2.79 26.63
C GLN A 110 31.28 -1.53 27.46
N ARG A 111 31.83 -0.40 27.00
CA ARG A 111 31.35 0.95 27.31
C ARG A 111 30.24 1.28 26.28
N PRO A 112 29.16 1.98 26.65
CA PRO A 112 27.90 1.90 25.90
C PRO A 112 27.79 2.97 24.81
N VAL A 113 27.53 2.57 23.56
CA VAL A 113 26.80 3.36 22.56
C VAL A 113 26.07 2.40 21.60
N ALA A 114 24.76 2.61 21.41
CA ALA A 114 23.84 1.88 20.51
C ALA A 114 24.22 2.02 19.01
N PRO A 115 23.58 1.33 18.02
CA PRO A 115 22.38 0.47 18.10
C PRO A 115 22.56 -0.95 17.49
N LYS A 116 22.06 -1.97 18.19
CA LYS A 116 21.75 -3.28 17.60
C LYS A 116 20.34 -3.19 17.02
N HIS A 117 20.18 -3.25 15.70
CA HIS A 117 18.85 -3.09 15.11
C HIS A 117 18.45 -4.11 14.03
N LEU A 118 19.19 -5.20 13.83
CA LEU A 118 18.86 -6.15 12.76
C LEU A 118 18.84 -7.64 13.15
N THR A 119 19.45 -8.04 14.27
CA THR A 119 19.55 -9.47 14.65
C THR A 119 18.49 -9.92 15.67
N GLU A 120 17.70 -9.00 16.23
CA GLU A 120 16.71 -9.31 17.28
C GLU A 120 15.29 -9.55 16.73
N LEU A 121 15.06 -9.32 15.43
CA LEU A 121 13.76 -9.45 14.73
C LEU A 121 13.11 -10.85 14.81
N ASN A 122 13.89 -11.88 15.12
CA ASN A 122 13.41 -13.27 15.27
C ASN A 122 13.54 -13.79 16.71
N SER A 123 13.78 -12.90 17.68
CA SER A 123 13.85 -13.28 19.09
C SER A 123 12.45 -13.63 19.60
N TYR A 124 12.35 -14.71 20.39
CA TYR A 124 11.11 -15.12 21.06
C TYR A 124 10.45 -13.97 21.85
N ASP A 125 11.27 -13.09 22.43
CA ASP A 125 10.80 -11.92 23.17
C ASP A 125 10.14 -10.88 22.25
N GLU A 126 10.59 -10.73 21.00
CA GLU A 126 9.96 -9.85 20.02
C GLU A 126 8.62 -10.42 19.55
N ALA A 127 8.57 -11.73 19.29
CA ALA A 127 7.31 -12.40 18.96
C ALA A 127 6.26 -12.26 20.07
N LEU A 128 6.67 -12.36 21.34
CA LEU A 128 5.77 -12.16 22.47
C LEU A 128 5.26 -10.71 22.56
N ARG A 129 6.12 -9.72 22.29
CA ARG A 129 5.73 -8.29 22.23
C ARG A 129 4.76 -8.00 21.07
N GLN A 130 5.02 -8.54 19.89
CA GLN A 130 4.13 -8.37 18.74
C GLN A 130 2.76 -9.01 19.04
N LYS A 131 2.74 -10.20 19.64
CA LYS A 131 1.49 -10.86 20.05
C LYS A 131 0.70 -10.01 21.06
N THR A 132 1.33 -9.51 22.12
CA THR A 132 0.64 -8.68 23.12
C THR A 132 0.14 -7.37 22.52
N TRP A 133 0.89 -6.78 21.58
CA TRP A 133 0.46 -5.61 20.84
C TRP A 133 -0.76 -5.89 19.96
N HIS A 134 -0.75 -6.97 19.18
CA HIS A 134 -1.90 -7.37 18.37
C HIS A 134 -3.14 -7.71 19.20
N GLU A 135 -2.97 -8.35 20.35
CA GLU A 135 -4.08 -8.62 21.28
C GLU A 135 -4.66 -7.35 21.89
N ALA A 136 -3.81 -6.38 22.25
CA ALA A 136 -4.25 -5.08 22.75
C ALA A 136 -5.03 -4.32 21.66
N GLU A 137 -4.53 -4.35 20.43
CA GLU A 137 -5.18 -3.70 19.29
C GLU A 137 -6.52 -4.37 18.93
N LYS A 138 -6.57 -5.71 18.97
CA LYS A 138 -7.82 -6.46 18.79
C LYS A 138 -8.87 -6.05 19.83
N ARG A 139 -8.51 -6.02 21.12
CA ARG A 139 -9.40 -5.56 22.19
C ARG A 139 -9.84 -4.10 22.01
N ARG A 140 -8.95 -3.24 21.51
CA ARG A 140 -9.27 -1.85 21.19
C ARG A 140 -10.34 -1.77 20.09
N LEU A 141 -10.22 -2.58 19.04
CA LEU A 141 -11.19 -2.65 17.95
C LEU A 141 -12.53 -3.23 18.42
N GLU A 142 -12.53 -4.32 19.19
CA GLU A 142 -13.75 -4.89 19.80
C GLU A 142 -14.47 -3.87 20.68
N LEU A 143 -13.75 -3.10 21.50
CA LEU A 143 -14.34 -2.03 22.29
C LEU A 143 -14.87 -0.87 21.42
N ALA A 144 -14.24 -0.58 20.29
CA ALA A 144 -14.71 0.44 19.36
C ALA A 144 -15.97 -0.01 18.63
N GLU A 145 -16.05 -1.29 18.27
CA GLU A 145 -17.24 -1.93 17.69
C GLU A 145 -18.42 -1.92 18.67
N LEU A 146 -18.21 -2.35 19.92
CA LEU A 146 -19.23 -2.27 20.98
C LEU A 146 -19.72 -0.85 21.25
N LYS A 147 -18.86 0.15 21.07
CA LYS A 147 -19.22 1.57 21.19
C LYS A 147 -19.91 2.12 19.94
N GLY A 148 -20.04 1.33 18.87
CA GLY A 148 -20.59 1.78 17.58
C GLY A 148 -19.70 2.81 16.87
N ALA A 149 -18.41 2.86 17.19
CA ALA A 149 -17.46 3.80 16.59
C ALA A 149 -16.88 3.29 15.25
N LEU A 150 -17.19 2.04 14.87
CA LEU A 150 -16.77 1.43 13.61
C LEU A 150 -17.98 1.24 12.70
N ILE A 151 -17.77 1.47 11.40
CA ILE A 151 -18.78 1.27 10.35
C ILE A 151 -18.21 0.31 9.33
N ARG A 152 -19.04 -0.63 8.87
CA ARG A 152 -18.67 -1.54 7.79
C ARG A 152 -18.53 -0.79 6.47
N LYS A 153 -17.32 -0.82 5.90
CA LYS A 153 -16.98 -0.11 4.65
C LYS A 153 -17.87 -0.53 3.48
N ASP A 154 -18.12 -1.83 3.32
CA ASP A 154 -18.94 -2.40 2.25
C ASP A 154 -20.39 -1.89 2.32
N ARG A 155 -20.96 -1.84 3.52
CA ARG A 155 -22.33 -1.32 3.73
C ARG A 155 -22.41 0.17 3.53
N LEU A 156 -21.43 0.94 4.01
CA LEU A 156 -21.35 2.37 3.75
C LEU A 156 -21.29 2.66 2.24
N GLN A 157 -20.48 1.91 1.49
CA GLN A 157 -20.38 2.07 0.04
C GLN A 157 -21.70 1.76 -0.66
N ALA A 158 -22.39 0.68 -0.28
CA ALA A 158 -23.71 0.35 -0.81
C ALA A 158 -24.75 1.44 -0.49
N ALA A 159 -24.77 1.95 0.76
CA ALA A 159 -25.68 3.02 1.16
C ALA A 159 -25.44 4.32 0.36
N ILE A 160 -24.17 4.69 0.13
CA ILE A 160 -23.82 5.86 -0.70
C ILE A 160 -24.34 5.69 -2.13
N LEU A 161 -24.21 4.50 -2.73
CA LEU A 161 -24.73 4.23 -4.07
C LEU A 161 -26.25 4.38 -4.12
N THR A 162 -26.98 3.79 -3.18
CA THR A 162 -28.44 3.92 -3.08
C THR A 162 -28.88 5.38 -2.92
N CYS A 163 -28.21 6.14 -2.06
CA CYS A 163 -28.46 7.58 -1.90
C CYS A 163 -28.21 8.34 -3.20
N GLY A 164 -27.13 8.03 -3.91
CA GLY A 164 -26.80 8.63 -5.19
C GLY A 164 -27.86 8.37 -6.26
N GLU A 165 -28.35 7.13 -6.37
CA GLU A 165 -29.42 6.76 -7.29
C GLU A 165 -30.70 7.54 -7.04
N GLU A 166 -31.13 7.70 -5.79
CA GLU A 166 -32.32 8.48 -5.46
C GLU A 166 -32.16 9.97 -5.79
N ILE A 167 -30.99 10.54 -5.55
CA ILE A 167 -30.70 11.93 -5.95
C ILE A 167 -30.83 12.08 -7.46
N VAL A 168 -30.25 11.16 -8.23
CA VAL A 168 -30.36 11.15 -9.70
C VAL A 168 -31.82 11.03 -10.13
N ARG A 169 -32.61 10.14 -9.53
CA ARG A 169 -34.05 9.99 -9.82
C ARG A 169 -34.85 11.27 -9.58
N VAL A 170 -34.50 12.08 -8.57
CA VAL A 170 -35.12 13.38 -8.34
C VAL A 170 -34.70 14.39 -9.41
N LEU A 171 -33.42 14.42 -9.78
CA LEU A 171 -32.89 15.32 -10.80
C LEU A 171 -33.41 15.00 -12.20
N ASP A 172 -33.63 13.73 -12.53
CA ASP A 172 -34.18 13.29 -13.82
C ASP A 172 -35.62 13.78 -14.06
N ARG A 173 -36.30 14.27 -13.01
CA ARG A 173 -37.63 14.90 -13.11
C ARG A 173 -37.56 16.39 -13.49
N LEU A 174 -36.38 17.02 -13.49
CA LEU A 174 -36.19 18.43 -13.88
C LEU A 174 -36.87 18.83 -15.20
N PRO A 175 -36.78 18.03 -16.28
CA PRO A 175 -37.44 18.37 -17.55
C PRO A 175 -38.95 18.56 -17.43
N GLN A 176 -39.61 17.94 -16.43
CA GLN A 176 -41.05 18.11 -16.19
C GLN A 176 -41.41 19.55 -15.78
N ALA A 177 -40.45 20.30 -15.23
CA ALA A 177 -40.65 21.70 -14.87
C ALA A 177 -40.52 22.67 -16.05
N ALA A 178 -40.13 22.20 -17.25
CA ALA A 178 -39.87 23.06 -18.41
C ALA A 178 -41.12 23.89 -18.81
N ASN A 179 -42.31 23.30 -18.75
CA ASN A 179 -43.55 23.99 -19.09
C ASN A 179 -43.88 25.10 -18.08
N ASP A 180 -43.74 24.82 -16.78
CA ASP A 180 -43.97 25.80 -15.71
C ASP A 180 -43.01 27.00 -15.83
N LEU A 181 -41.74 26.73 -16.15
CA LEU A 181 -40.75 27.77 -16.41
C LEU A 181 -41.09 28.59 -17.65
N SER A 182 -41.56 27.95 -18.73
CA SER A 182 -42.01 28.65 -19.94
C SER A 182 -43.20 29.57 -19.66
N ILE A 183 -44.16 29.13 -18.84
CA ILE A 183 -45.32 29.94 -18.42
C ILE A 183 -44.86 31.13 -17.59
N ALA A 184 -43.95 30.92 -16.64
CA ALA A 184 -43.41 31.99 -15.79
C ALA A 184 -42.68 33.08 -16.62
N VAL A 185 -41.91 32.65 -17.63
CA VAL A 185 -41.23 33.57 -18.57
C VAL A 185 -42.25 34.35 -19.40
N ALA A 186 -43.29 33.67 -19.92
CA ALA A 186 -44.30 34.32 -20.76
C ALA A 186 -45.12 35.37 -19.99
N LYS A 187 -45.34 35.18 -18.69
CA LYS A 187 -46.15 36.06 -17.85
C LYS A 187 -45.39 37.28 -17.32
N ASP A 188 -44.24 37.04 -16.68
CA ASP A 188 -43.51 38.05 -15.90
C ASP A 188 -42.05 38.24 -16.37
N GLY A 189 -41.69 37.66 -17.52
CA GLY A 189 -40.36 37.76 -18.11
C GLY A 189 -39.25 37.18 -17.21
N GLU A 190 -38.14 37.89 -17.14
CA GLU A 190 -36.96 37.48 -16.36
C GLU A 190 -37.26 37.40 -14.85
N HIS A 191 -38.12 38.28 -14.33
CA HIS A 191 -38.47 38.27 -12.91
C HIS A 191 -39.24 37.00 -12.55
N GLY A 192 -40.24 36.63 -13.36
CA GLY A 192 -40.99 35.38 -13.21
C GLY A 192 -40.09 34.16 -13.24
N LEU A 193 -39.18 34.09 -14.22
CA LEU A 193 -38.22 33.00 -14.35
C LEU A 193 -37.36 32.84 -13.10
N ARG A 194 -36.80 33.94 -12.58
CA ARG A 194 -35.95 33.91 -11.38
C ARG A 194 -36.71 33.39 -10.16
N THR A 195 -37.96 33.81 -9.99
CA THR A 195 -38.81 33.35 -8.87
C THR A 195 -39.16 31.87 -9.04
N ALA A 196 -39.53 31.44 -10.24
CA ALA A 196 -39.85 30.04 -10.54
C ALA A 196 -38.63 29.11 -10.34
N LEU A 197 -37.43 29.52 -10.78
CA LEU A 197 -36.21 28.76 -10.56
C LEU A 197 -35.85 28.63 -9.07
N LYS A 198 -36.03 29.69 -8.27
CA LYS A 198 -35.83 29.62 -6.82
C LYS A 198 -36.81 28.65 -6.16
N ALA A 199 -38.07 28.70 -6.55
CA ALA A 199 -39.09 27.78 -6.06
C ALA A 199 -38.78 26.33 -6.44
N LEU A 200 -38.40 26.07 -7.69
CA LEU A 200 -37.98 24.76 -8.18
C LEU A 200 -36.76 24.24 -7.40
N ALA A 201 -35.75 25.07 -7.20
CA ALA A 201 -34.57 24.70 -6.42
C ALA A 201 -34.91 24.37 -4.96
N SER A 202 -35.83 25.11 -4.34
CA SER A 202 -36.31 24.81 -2.99
C SER A 202 -37.06 23.47 -2.95
N ARG A 203 -37.92 23.21 -3.95
CA ARG A 203 -38.65 21.94 -4.06
C ARG A 203 -37.72 20.75 -4.24
N LEU A 204 -36.75 20.83 -5.15
CA LEU A 204 -35.78 19.74 -5.38
C LEU A 204 -34.96 19.42 -4.13
N ARG A 205 -34.55 20.45 -3.37
CA ARG A 205 -33.85 20.22 -2.10
C ARG A 205 -34.73 19.50 -1.08
N ALA A 206 -36.01 19.87 -1.00
CA ALA A 206 -36.97 19.21 -0.13
C ALA A 206 -37.22 17.75 -0.57
N ASP A 207 -37.38 17.50 -1.87
CA ASP A 207 -37.60 16.18 -2.44
C ASP A 207 -36.38 15.25 -2.19
N VAL A 208 -35.16 15.76 -2.40
CA VAL A 208 -33.92 15.03 -2.07
C VAL A 208 -33.84 14.75 -0.58
N ALA A 209 -34.10 15.73 0.28
CA ALA A 209 -34.06 15.53 1.73
C ALA A 209 -35.09 14.49 2.18
N ALA A 210 -36.31 14.51 1.62
CA ALA A 210 -37.35 13.52 1.91
C ALA A 210 -36.96 12.12 1.44
N ALA A 211 -36.40 11.98 0.24
CA ALA A 211 -35.92 10.71 -0.29
C ALA A 211 -34.81 10.11 0.59
N LEU A 212 -33.82 10.92 0.99
CA LEU A 212 -32.75 10.47 1.89
C LEU A 212 -33.26 10.12 3.30
N THR A 213 -34.23 10.87 3.81
CA THR A 213 -34.89 10.56 5.10
C THR A 213 -35.61 9.22 5.03
N ASN A 214 -36.28 8.90 3.92
CA ASN A 214 -36.95 7.62 3.73
C ASN A 214 -35.95 6.46 3.66
N ILE A 215 -34.81 6.63 2.97
CA ILE A 215 -33.73 5.63 2.96
C ILE A 215 -33.21 5.38 4.39
N ALA A 216 -32.98 6.45 5.15
CA ALA A 216 -32.51 6.36 6.53
C ALA A 216 -33.52 5.65 7.43
N ALA A 217 -34.82 5.95 7.30
CA ALA A 217 -35.88 5.32 8.09
C ALA A 217 -36.07 3.83 7.78
N GLY A 218 -35.77 3.38 6.54
CA GLY A 218 -35.82 1.97 6.15
C GLY A 218 -34.54 1.18 6.47
N SER A 219 -33.49 1.84 6.96
CA SER A 219 -32.21 1.19 7.25
C SER A 219 -32.18 0.63 8.68
N PRO A 220 -31.54 -0.52 8.92
CA PRO A 220 -31.40 -1.08 10.26
C PRO A 220 -30.56 -0.13 11.15
N ALA A 221 -30.93 -0.02 12.43
CA ALA A 221 -30.27 0.87 13.38
C ALA A 221 -28.84 0.44 13.73
N GLN A 222 -28.53 -0.84 13.54
CA GLN A 222 -27.21 -1.41 13.77
C GLN A 222 -26.82 -2.31 12.61
N ASP A 223 -25.53 -2.35 12.35
CA ASP A 223 -25.00 -3.33 11.41
C ASP A 223 -25.19 -4.72 12.02
N GLU A 224 -26.23 -5.47 11.61
CA GLU A 224 -26.38 -6.84 12.11
C GLU A 224 -25.09 -7.64 11.81
N ASP A 225 -24.51 -8.16 12.89
CA ASP A 225 -23.29 -8.96 12.90
C ASP A 225 -23.47 -10.12 11.93
N GLY A 226 -22.62 -10.16 10.90
CA GLY A 226 -22.64 -11.18 9.87
C GLY A 226 -22.20 -12.54 10.42
N ALA A 227 -23.04 -13.21 11.21
CA ALA A 227 -22.94 -14.63 11.53
C ALA A 227 -23.35 -15.51 10.33
N GLY A 228 -22.75 -15.28 9.16
CA GLY A 228 -23.14 -15.94 7.90
C GLY A 228 -21.98 -16.30 6.96
N GLY A 229 -20.72 -16.26 7.42
CA GLY A 229 -19.54 -16.47 6.57
C GLY A 229 -18.77 -17.78 6.76
N ALA A 230 -19.26 -18.72 7.59
CA ALA A 230 -18.55 -19.98 7.86
C ALA A 230 -19.48 -21.20 7.76
N ALA A 231 -20.02 -21.47 6.58
CA ALA A 231 -20.62 -22.76 6.24
C ALA A 231 -20.43 -23.01 4.74
N GLY A 232 -19.36 -23.73 4.39
CA GLY A 232 -19.07 -24.08 2.99
C GLY A 232 -17.63 -24.54 2.81
N GLY A 233 -17.28 -25.67 3.42
CA GLY A 233 -15.95 -26.27 3.33
C GLY A 233 -15.83 -27.59 4.07
N GLU A 234 -16.73 -28.54 3.78
CA GLU A 234 -16.50 -29.99 3.92
C GLU A 234 -16.89 -30.67 2.60
#